data_AF-A0A7K9T5A0-F1
#
_entry.id   AF-A0A7K9T5A0-F1
#
_cell.length_a   1.000
_cell.length_b   1.000
_cell.length_c   1.000
_cell.angle_alpha   90.00
_cell.angle_beta   90.00
_cell.angle_gamma   90.00
#
_symmetry.space_group_name_H-M   'P 1'
#
loop_
_entity.id
_entity.type
_entity.pdbx_description
1 polymer ?
#
loop_
_entity_poly.entity_id
_entity_poly.type
_entity_poly.pdbx_seq_one_letter_code
_entity_poly.pdbx_strand_id
1 'polypeptide(L)'
;LLTRDGQQLLQALNLEPPTARVMAACACGHRAATGDGAKTFVVLLAGVLGGLRVAGGGLRRALQAFEAHVLERAVAHGLRR
;
A
#
# COMPACT_ATOMS: atom_id res chain seq x y z
N LEU A 1 2.67 25.42 -4.21
CA LEU A 1 3.85 24.82 -3.54
C LEU A 1 4.36 23.69 -4.43
N LEU A 2 5.62 23.74 -4.88
CA LEU A 2 6.23 22.64 -5.66
C LEU A 2 7.15 21.86 -4.72
N THR A 3 6.80 20.60 -4.44
CA THR A 3 7.57 19.73 -3.55
C THR A 3 7.67 18.32 -4.14
N ARG A 4 8.78 17.63 -3.83
CA ARG A 4 8.96 16.20 -4.11
C ARG A 4 8.77 15.34 -2.86
N ASP A 5 8.40 15.95 -1.72
CA ASP A 5 8.10 15.23 -0.49
C ASP A 5 6.72 14.57 -0.57
N GLY A 6 6.71 13.24 -0.69
CA GLY A 6 5.50 12.44 -0.75
C GLY A 6 4.60 12.55 0.49
N GLN A 7 5.15 12.82 1.67
CA GLN A 7 4.35 13.03 2.87
C GLN A 7 3.58 14.35 2.80
N GLN A 8 4.25 15.44 2.42
CA GLN A 8 3.58 16.73 2.23
C GLN A 8 2.50 16.64 1.14
N LEU A 9 2.79 15.91 0.05
CA LEU A 9 1.80 15.64 -1.00
C LEU A 9 0.60 14.87 -0.44
N LEU A 10 0.81 13.76 0.29
CA LEU A 10 -0.27 12.97 0.88
C LEU A 10 -1.13 13.77 1.88
N GLN A 11 -0.50 14.63 2.69
CA GLN A 11 -1.21 15.51 3.64
C GLN A 11 -1.99 16.63 2.95
N ALA A 12 -1.56 17.06 1.76
CA ALA A 12 -2.24 18.08 0.98
C ALA A 12 -3.40 17.53 0.12
N LEU A 13 -3.51 16.21 -0.03
CA LEU A 13 -4.63 15.61 -0.76
C LEU A 13 -5.92 15.75 0.03
N ASN A 14 -6.93 16.39 -0.57
CA ASN A 14 -8.28 16.39 -0.02
C ASN A 14 -8.98 15.06 -0.33
N LEU A 15 -8.65 14.02 0.44
CA LEU A 15 -9.18 12.67 0.25
C LEU A 15 -10.60 12.55 0.82
N GLU A 16 -11.58 12.42 -0.08
CA GLU A 16 -12.99 12.25 0.28
C GLU A 16 -13.28 10.90 0.96
N PRO A 17 -12.80 9.75 0.46
CA PRO A 17 -13.10 8.45 1.06
C PRO A 17 -12.39 8.29 2.42
N PRO A 18 -13.09 7.90 3.51
CA PRO A 18 -12.47 7.66 4.81
C PRO A 18 -11.33 6.66 4.76
N THR A 19 -11.47 5.60 3.95
CA THR A 19 -10.43 4.58 3.75
C THR A 19 -9.17 5.18 3.13
N ALA A 20 -9.30 6.11 2.19
CA ALA A 20 -8.16 6.77 1.56
C ALA A 20 -7.41 7.66 2.58
N ARG A 21 -8.14 8.38 3.44
CA ARG A 21 -7.53 9.16 4.55
C ARG A 21 -6.76 8.27 5.52
N VAL A 22 -7.35 7.14 5.91
CA VAL A 22 -6.68 6.17 6.80
C VAL A 22 -5.41 5.63 6.15
N MET A 23 -5.47 5.26 4.87
CA MET A 23 -4.28 4.78 4.14
C MET A 23 -3.17 5.84 4.09
N ALA A 24 -3.51 7.10 3.81
CA ALA A 24 -2.55 8.21 3.80
C ALA A 24 -1.93 8.44 5.20
N ALA A 25 -2.73 8.39 6.25
CA ALA A 25 -2.25 8.50 7.64
C ALA A 25 -1.31 7.34 8.00
N CYS A 26 -1.65 6.10 7.67
CA CYS A 26 -0.78 4.95 7.89
C CYS A 26 0.54 5.06 7.12
N ALA A 27 0.51 5.55 5.87
CA ALA A 27 1.72 5.76 5.07
C ALA A 27 2.63 6.84 5.66
N CYS A 28 2.05 7.94 6.17
CA CYS A 28 2.80 8.98 6.87
C CYS A 28 3.41 8.46 8.18
N GLY A 29 2.64 7.69 8.96
CA GLY A 29 3.13 7.04 10.19
C GLY A 29 4.25 6.03 9.92
N HIS A 30 4.12 5.22 8.86
CA HIS A 30 5.19 4.31 8.43
C HIS A 30 6.47 5.06 8.12
N ARG A 31 6.42 6.10 7.27
CA ARG A 31 7.59 6.94 6.95
C ARG A 31 8.23 7.52 8.21
N ALA A 32 7.43 8.03 9.13
CA ALA A 32 7.93 8.62 10.38
C ALA A 32 8.67 7.59 11.25
N ALA A 33 8.22 6.33 11.23
CA ALA A 33 8.83 5.24 12.02
C ALA A 33 10.05 4.61 11.34
N THR A 34 10.06 4.45 10.01
CA THR A 34 11.08 3.68 9.28
C THR A 34 12.05 4.55 8.48
N GLY A 35 11.71 5.82 8.22
CA GLY A 35 12.48 6.73 7.38
C GLY A 35 12.28 6.54 5.87
N ASP A 36 11.79 5.39 5.42
CA ASP A 36 11.57 5.06 4.01
C ASP A 36 10.32 4.18 3.78
N GLY A 37 10.23 3.46 2.65
CA GLY A 37 9.22 2.42 2.44
C GLY A 37 7.77 2.87 2.21
N ALA A 38 7.44 4.16 2.41
CA ALA A 38 6.05 4.65 2.37
C ALA A 38 5.29 4.31 1.07
N LYS A 39 5.95 4.37 -0.09
CA LYS A 39 5.32 4.00 -1.37
C LYS A 39 4.99 2.51 -1.42
N THR A 40 5.96 1.67 -1.03
CA THR A 40 5.79 0.21 -0.94
C THR A 40 4.68 -0.14 0.05
N PHE A 41 4.64 0.54 1.20
CA PHE A 41 3.60 0.38 2.20
C PHE A 41 2.20 0.69 1.65
N VAL A 42 2.04 1.78 0.89
CA VAL A 42 0.75 2.12 0.24
C VAL A 42 0.32 1.03 -0.74
N VAL A 43 1.24 0.52 -1.57
CA VAL A 43 0.95 -0.56 -2.53
C VAL A 43 0.54 -1.84 -1.80
N LEU A 44 1.27 -2.22 -0.74
CA LEU A 44 0.96 -3.39 0.08
C LEU A 44 -0.41 -3.25 0.76
N LEU A 45 -0.67 -2.11 1.39
CA LEU A 45 -1.93 -1.86 2.07
C LEU A 45 -3.11 -1.89 1.09
N ALA A 46 -2.97 -1.27 -0.09
CA ALA A 46 -3.97 -1.31 -1.14
C ALA A 46 -4.25 -2.74 -1.62
N GLY A 47 -3.20 -3.53 -1.85
CA GLY A 47 -3.32 -4.93 -2.28
C GLY A 47 -4.02 -5.82 -1.25
N VAL A 48 -3.66 -5.68 0.03
CA VAL A 48 -4.29 -6.43 1.13
C VAL A 48 -5.76 -6.02 1.30
N LEU A 49 -6.09 -4.73 1.25
CA LEU A 49 -7.48 -4.26 1.31
C LEU A 49 -8.30 -4.76 0.11
N GLY A 50 -7.71 -4.80 -1.08
CA GLY A 50 -8.33 -5.40 -2.26
C GLY A 50 -8.60 -6.89 -2.08
N GLY A 51 -7.61 -7.65 -1.57
CA GLY A 51 -7.76 -9.06 -1.25
C GLY A 51 -8.84 -9.33 -0.20
N LEU A 52 -8.92 -8.49 0.84
CA LEU A 52 -9.97 -8.57 1.86
C LEU A 52 -11.37 -8.34 1.27
N ARG A 53 -11.50 -7.38 0.36
CA ARG A 53 -12.77 -7.09 -0.34
C ARG A 53 -13.23 -8.27 -1.20
N VAL A 54 -12.30 -8.94 -1.90
CA VAL A 54 -12.62 -10.06 -2.81
C VAL A 54 -12.85 -11.37 -2.04
N ALA A 55 -12.03 -11.66 -1.03
CA ALA A 55 -12.03 -12.97 -0.35
C ALA A 55 -13.15 -13.15 0.70
N GLY A 56 -13.96 -12.12 0.96
CA GLY A 56 -15.05 -12.19 1.94
C GLY A 56 -14.59 -12.36 3.40
N GLY A 57 -13.33 -12.04 3.70
CA GLY A 57 -12.81 -11.95 5.07
C GLY A 57 -11.60 -12.85 5.36
N GLY A 58 -10.66 -12.30 6.15
CA GLY A 58 -9.48 -13.01 6.65
C GLY A 58 -8.19 -12.37 6.16
N LEU A 59 -7.53 -11.62 7.05
CA LEU A 59 -6.25 -10.94 6.78
C LEU A 59 -5.20 -11.90 6.20
N ARG A 60 -5.10 -13.12 6.75
CA ARG A 60 -4.19 -14.15 6.26
C ARG A 60 -4.42 -14.50 4.79
N ARG A 61 -5.68 -14.69 4.38
CA ARG A 61 -6.04 -15.02 3.00
C ARG A 61 -5.74 -13.85 2.06
N ALA A 62 -6.03 -12.62 2.50
CA ALA A 62 -5.71 -11.43 1.73
C ALA A 62 -4.21 -11.22 1.54
N LEU A 63 -3.41 -11.47 2.58
CA LEU A 63 -1.94 -11.42 2.50
C LEU A 63 -1.41 -12.49 1.53
N GLN A 64 -1.91 -13.73 1.61
CA GLN A 64 -1.52 -14.80 0.70
C GLN A 64 -1.87 -14.47 -0.76
N ALA A 65 -3.05 -13.90 -1.01
CA ALA A 65 -3.45 -13.48 -2.35
C ALA A 65 -2.57 -12.33 -2.88
N PHE A 66 -2.23 -11.37 -2.03
CA PHE A 66 -1.30 -10.29 -2.38
C PHE A 66 0.10 -10.84 -2.71
N GLU A 67 0.63 -11.73 -1.86
CA GLU A 67 1.93 -12.36 -2.06
C GLU A 67 1.98 -13.14 -3.39
N ALA A 68 0.95 -13.93 -3.69
CA ALA A 68 0.83 -14.64 -4.96
C ALA A 68 0.85 -13.66 -6.15
N HIS A 69 0.08 -12.58 -6.07
CA HIS A 69 0.05 -11.56 -7.12
C HIS A 69 1.41 -10.88 -7.33
N VAL A 70 2.10 -10.52 -6.25
CA VAL A 70 3.44 -9.90 -6.32
C VAL A 70 4.44 -10.89 -6.90
N LEU A 71 4.41 -12.15 -6.48
CA LEU A 71 5.33 -13.18 -6.96
C LEU A 71 5.10 -13.48 -8.45
N GLU A 72 3.85 -13.58 -8.90
CA GLU A 72 3.50 -13.75 -10.32
C GLU A 72 4.04 -12.58 -11.15
N ARG A 73 3.83 -11.34 -10.68
CA ARG A 73 4.36 -10.15 -11.37
C ARG A 73 5.88 -10.15 -11.36
N ALA A 74 6.52 -10.47 -10.25
CA ALA A 74 7.97 -10.55 -10.12
C ALA A 74 8.56 -11.56 -11.11
N VAL A 75 8.00 -12.76 -11.19
CA VAL A 75 8.41 -13.79 -12.16
C VAL A 75 8.21 -13.31 -13.59
N ALA A 76 7.08 -12.65 -13.89
CA ALA A 76 6.84 -12.06 -15.21
C ALA A 76 7.86 -10.96 -15.59
N HIS A 77 8.50 -10.34 -14.60
CA HIS A 77 9.58 -9.36 -14.78
C HIS A 77 10.98 -9.97 -14.63
N GLY A 78 11.09 -11.30 -14.64
CA GLY A 78 12.38 -11.99 -14.70
C GLY A 78 13.02 -12.32 -13.35
N LEU A 79 12.33 -12.14 -12.22
CA LEU A 79 12.79 -12.72 -10.95
C LEU A 79 12.74 -14.25 -11.08
N ARG A 80 13.92 -14.87 -11.11
CA ARG A 80 14.06 -16.33 -11.05
C ARG A 80 13.98 -16.76 -9.59
N ARG A 81 13.19 -17.82 -9.37
CA ARG A 81 12.92 -18.41 -8.07
C ARG A 81 14.18 -18.98 -7.42
#